data_AF-A0A679H4D1-F1
#
_entry.id   AF-A0A679H4D1-F1
#
_cell.length_a   1.000
_cell.length_b   1.000
_cell.length_c   1.000
_cell.angle_alpha   90.00
_cell.angle_beta   90.00
_cell.angle_gamma   90.00
#
_symmetry.space_group_name_H-M   'P 1'
#
loop_
_entity.id
_entity.type
_entity.pdbx_description
1 polymer ?
#
loop_
_entity_poly.entity_id
_entity_poly.type
_entity_poly.pdbx_seq_one_letter_code
_entity_poly.pdbx_strand_id
1 'polypeptide(L)'
;MEFYNLRGGKERIFDDMNNDFGWNRLPKSFMAQNTVFLLMTALIRNFYKAIMQRLKTHEFGLRATSRIKTFVFKFISVPAKWIKTSRRHVLNIYSDNNAYANLFKTDFG
;
A
#
# COMPACT_ATOMS: atom_id res chain seq x y z
N MET A 1 11.80 21.30 -23.74
CA MET A 1 12.13 19.95 -23.19
C MET A 1 11.46 19.69 -21.84
N GLU A 2 11.48 20.64 -20.89
CA GLU A 2 10.94 20.46 -19.53
C GLU A 2 9.42 20.12 -19.46
N PHE A 3 8.60 20.77 -20.28
CA PHE A 3 7.14 20.51 -20.33
C PHE A 3 6.78 19.07 -20.72
N TYR A 4 7.54 18.44 -21.62
CA TYR A 4 7.30 17.05 -22.05
C TYR A 4 7.62 16.04 -20.94
N ASN A 5 8.66 16.30 -20.15
CA ASN A 5 9.04 15.45 -19.01
C ASN A 5 7.99 15.48 -17.90
N LEU A 6 7.39 16.65 -17.64
CA LEU A 6 6.31 16.80 -16.66
C LEU A 6 5.02 16.11 -17.11
N ARG A 7 4.72 16.09 -18.41
CA ARG A 7 3.57 15.38 -18.98
C ARG A 7 3.72 13.86 -18.89
N GLY A 8 4.87 13.32 -19.30
CA GLY A 8 5.12 11.88 -19.23
C GLY A 8 5.07 11.34 -17.79
N GLY A 9 5.45 12.16 -16.79
CA GLY A 9 5.28 11.81 -15.39
C GLY A 9 3.81 11.65 -14.97
N LYS A 10 2.92 12.52 -15.46
CA LYS A 10 1.48 12.45 -15.19
C LYS A 10 0.83 11.26 -15.88
N GLU A 11 1.17 11.01 -17.15
CA GLU A 11 0.65 9.87 -17.92
C GLU A 11 0.96 8.53 -17.23
N ARG A 12 2.19 8.34 -16.72
CA ARG A 12 2.55 7.14 -15.94
C ARG A 12 1.71 6.97 -14.67
N ILE A 13 1.27 8.06 -14.04
CA ILE A 13 0.38 7.96 -12.87
C ILE A 13 -0.98 7.42 -13.31
N PHE A 14 -1.55 7.94 -14.40
CA PHE A 14 -2.81 7.42 -14.93
C PHE A 14 -2.71 5.96 -15.38
N ASP A 15 -1.60 5.55 -15.97
CA ASP A 15 -1.35 4.15 -16.32
C ASP A 15 -1.30 3.24 -15.07
N ASP A 16 -0.65 3.69 -14.00
CA ASP A 16 -0.63 3.00 -12.70
C ASP A 16 -2.06 2.89 -12.13
N MET A 17 -2.81 4.00 -12.12
CA MET A 17 -4.20 4.02 -11.64
C MET A 17 -5.12 3.08 -12.43
N ASN A 18 -4.97 3.03 -13.75
CA ASN A 18 -5.76 2.19 -14.62
C ASN A 18 -5.46 0.71 -14.43
N ASN A 19 -4.18 0.34 -14.35
CA ASN A 19 -3.78 -1.07 -14.32
C ASN A 19 -3.83 -1.68 -12.92
N ASP A 20 -3.42 -0.93 -11.90
CA ASP A 20 -3.21 -1.44 -10.55
C ASP A 20 -4.35 -1.07 -9.58
N PHE A 21 -5.04 0.05 -9.83
CA PHE A 21 -6.09 0.57 -8.94
C PHE A 21 -7.50 0.50 -9.53
N GLY A 22 -7.67 -0.11 -10.72
CA GLY A 22 -8.97 -0.46 -11.28
C GLY A 22 -9.75 0.71 -11.90
N TRP A 23 -9.09 1.83 -12.22
CA TRP A 23 -9.77 2.95 -12.90
C TRP A 23 -10.33 2.57 -14.28
N ASN A 24 -9.77 1.54 -14.93
CA ASN A 24 -10.29 1.01 -16.19
C ASN A 24 -11.52 0.09 -16.03
N ARG A 25 -11.91 -0.27 -14.80
CA ARG A 25 -12.97 -1.24 -14.48
C ARG A 25 -13.77 -0.78 -13.26
N LEU A 26 -14.62 0.22 -13.50
CA LEU A 26 -15.42 0.82 -12.45
C LEU A 26 -16.43 -0.17 -11.85
N PRO A 27 -16.51 -0.29 -10.51
CA PRO A 27 -17.28 -1.36 -9.88
C PRO A 27 -18.78 -1.03 -9.68
N LYS A 28 -19.23 0.19 -9.94
CA LYS A 28 -20.62 0.63 -9.71
C LYS A 28 -21.28 1.11 -10.99
N SER A 29 -22.59 0.97 -11.07
CA SER A 29 -23.38 1.48 -12.20
C SER A 29 -23.55 3.01 -12.15
N PHE A 30 -23.54 3.60 -10.95
CA PHE A 30 -23.75 5.02 -10.76
C PHE A 30 -22.44 5.80 -10.71
N MET A 31 -22.34 6.87 -11.50
CA MET A 31 -21.13 7.70 -11.57
C MET A 31 -20.78 8.33 -10.23
N ALA A 32 -21.76 8.79 -9.43
CA ALA A 32 -21.49 9.37 -8.12
C ALA A 32 -20.75 8.39 -7.17
N GLN A 33 -21.11 7.11 -7.21
CA GLN A 33 -20.44 6.07 -6.42
C GLN A 33 -19.05 5.77 -7.00
N ASN A 34 -18.90 5.77 -8.33
CA ASN A 34 -17.61 5.61 -8.98
C ASN A 34 -16.67 6.79 -8.70
N THR A 35 -17.18 8.02 -8.55
CA THR A 35 -16.37 9.18 -8.14
C THR A 35 -15.73 8.94 -6.77
N VAL A 36 -16.50 8.42 -5.81
CA VAL A 36 -15.96 8.05 -4.49
C VAL A 36 -14.92 6.93 -4.63
N PHE A 37 -15.17 5.92 -5.46
CA PHE A 37 -14.19 4.86 -5.74
C PHE A 37 -12.88 5.42 -6.33
N LEU A 38 -12.95 6.31 -7.32
CA LEU A 38 -11.79 6.94 -7.95
C LEU A 38 -10.98 7.76 -6.92
N LEU A 39 -11.65 8.54 -6.07
CA LEU A 39 -11.01 9.32 -5.02
C LEU A 39 -10.34 8.42 -3.96
N MET A 40 -11.05 7.39 -3.49
CA MET A 40 -10.52 6.44 -2.52
C MET A 40 -9.30 5.69 -3.06
N THR A 41 -9.36 5.22 -4.30
CA THR A 41 -8.24 4.51 -4.93
C THR A 41 -7.04 5.43 -5.19
N ALA A 42 -7.26 6.72 -5.51
CA ALA A 42 -6.17 7.69 -5.59
C ALA A 42 -5.47 7.91 -4.23
N LEU A 43 -6.23 7.98 -3.14
CA LEU A 43 -5.66 8.05 -1.79
C LEU A 43 -4.87 6.79 -1.44
N ILE A 44 -5.41 5.60 -1.72
CA ILE A 44 -4.72 4.33 -1.49
C ILE A 44 -3.40 4.29 -2.27
N ARG A 45 -3.38 4.74 -3.53
CA ARG A 45 -2.16 4.83 -4.33
C ARG A 45 -1.11 5.71 -3.67
N ASN A 46 -1.52 6.86 -3.14
CA ASN A 46 -0.60 7.77 -2.45
C ASN A 46 0.00 7.14 -1.20
N PHE A 47 -0.82 6.48 -0.38
CA PHE A 47 -0.33 5.74 0.79
C PHE A 47 0.61 4.60 0.41
N TYR A 48 0.24 3.80 -0.58
CA TYR A 48 1.08 2.71 -1.07
C TYR A 48 2.45 3.22 -1.53
N LYS A 49 2.52 4.30 -2.33
CA LYS A 49 3.81 4.86 -2.76
C LYS A 49 4.61 5.41 -1.57
N ALA A 50 3.96 6.09 -0.63
CA ALA A 50 4.63 6.63 0.56
C ALA A 50 5.22 5.50 1.45
N ILE A 51 4.48 4.40 1.63
CA ILE A 51 4.96 3.23 2.38
C ILE A 51 6.11 2.58 1.62
N MET A 52 5.96 2.31 0.32
CA MET A 52 7.01 1.68 -0.49
C MET A 52 8.32 2.48 -0.52
N GLN A 53 8.25 3.82 -0.40
CA GLN A 53 9.42 4.69 -0.33
C GLN A 53 10.15 4.61 1.02
N ARG A 54 9.42 4.41 2.12
CA ARG A 54 10.00 4.38 3.48
C ARG A 54 10.36 2.98 3.94
N LEU A 55 9.70 1.97 3.37
CA LEU A 55 9.88 0.57 3.72
C LEU A 55 11.18 0.04 3.13
N LYS A 56 11.93 -0.76 3.91
CA LYS A 56 13.00 -1.61 3.40
C LYS A 56 12.41 -2.79 2.63
N THR A 57 11.93 -2.54 1.42
CA THR A 57 11.11 -3.47 0.62
C THR A 57 11.70 -4.88 0.46
N HIS A 58 13.02 -4.99 0.34
CA HIS A 58 13.71 -6.27 0.20
C HIS A 58 13.52 -7.20 1.41
N GLU A 59 13.42 -6.66 2.62
CA GLU A 59 13.17 -7.44 3.86
C GLU A 59 11.78 -8.11 3.83
N PHE A 60 10.86 -7.61 3.01
CA PHE A 60 9.51 -8.15 2.83
C PHE A 60 9.36 -8.89 1.49
N GLY A 61 10.46 -9.20 0.81
CA GLY A 61 10.44 -9.85 -0.50
C GLY A 61 9.77 -9.00 -1.59
N LEU A 62 9.77 -7.68 -1.42
CA LEU A 62 9.26 -6.70 -2.37
C LEU A 62 10.42 -6.00 -3.09
N ARG A 63 10.16 -5.50 -4.30
CA ARG A 63 11.01 -4.55 -5.02
C ARG A 63 10.36 -3.18 -4.96
N ALA A 64 11.12 -2.10 -5.10
CA ALA A 64 10.56 -0.74 -5.19
C ALA A 64 9.52 -0.58 -6.31
N THR A 65 9.59 -1.40 -7.35
CA THR A 65 8.67 -1.45 -8.50
C THR A 65 7.56 -2.50 -8.37
N SER A 66 7.46 -3.22 -7.25
CA SER A 66 6.43 -4.25 -7.05
C SER A 66 5.02 -3.65 -7.07
N ARG A 67 4.15 -4.22 -7.91
CA ARG A 67 2.73 -3.85 -8.08
C ARG A 67 1.95 -3.90 -6.76
N ILE A 68 0.85 -3.15 -6.66
CA ILE A 68 0.03 -3.07 -5.43
C ILE A 68 -0.47 -4.44 -4.96
N LYS A 69 -0.88 -5.33 -5.87
CA LYS A 69 -1.37 -6.66 -5.51
C LYS A 69 -0.30 -7.50 -4.80
N THR A 70 0.94 -7.41 -5.27
CA THR A 70 2.09 -8.08 -4.62
C THR A 70 2.39 -7.46 -3.27
N PHE A 71 2.33 -6.13 -3.16
CA PHE A 71 2.47 -5.41 -1.88
C PHE A 71 1.40 -5.87 -0.89
N VAL A 72 0.13 -5.88 -1.28
CA VAL A 72 -0.97 -6.32 -0.41
C VAL A 72 -0.72 -7.76 0.05
N PHE A 73 -0.43 -8.67 -0.87
CA PHE A 73 -0.23 -10.08 -0.52
C PHE A 73 0.98 -10.31 0.40
N LYS A 74 2.14 -9.72 0.09
CA LYS A 74 3.38 -9.98 0.84
C LYS A 74 3.53 -9.16 2.11
N PHE A 75 3.00 -7.94 2.13
CA PHE A 75 3.21 -6.99 3.22
C PHE A 75 1.98 -6.81 4.13
N ILE A 76 0.79 -6.69 3.55
CA ILE A 76 -0.44 -6.37 4.28
C ILE A 76 -1.17 -7.63 4.77
N SER A 77 -1.29 -8.64 3.91
CA SER A 77 -2.06 -9.86 4.17
C SER A 77 -1.28 -10.86 5.04
N VAL A 78 -0.96 -10.45 6.26
CA VAL A 78 -0.26 -11.29 7.25
C VAL A 78 -1.19 -11.56 8.44
N PRO A 79 -1.33 -12.82 8.89
CA PRO A 79 -2.17 -13.14 10.03
C PRO A 79 -1.61 -12.48 11.30
N ALA A 80 -2.47 -11.76 12.01
CA ALA A 80 -2.12 -11.07 13.25
C ALA A 80 -3.29 -11.10 14.24
N LYS A 81 -2.98 -11.01 15.53
CA LYS A 81 -3.97 -11.00 16.61
C LYS A 81 -3.54 -10.01 17.70
N TRP A 82 -4.46 -9.15 18.13
CA TRP A 82 -4.27 -8.36 19.34
C TRP A 82 -4.42 -9.26 20.57
N ILE A 83 -3.38 -9.33 21.39
CA ILE A 83 -3.34 -10.13 22.62
C ILE A 83 -3.15 -9.17 23.80
N LYS A 84 -3.88 -9.41 24.89
CA LYS A 84 -3.69 -8.66 26.14
C LYS A 84 -2.57 -9.31 26.94
N THR A 85 -1.45 -8.61 27.11
CA THR A 85 -0.33 -9.02 27.95
C THR A 85 -0.24 -8.09 29.15
N SER A 86 -0.56 -8.62 30.34
CA SER A 86 -0.68 -7.85 31.59
C SER A 86 -1.59 -6.61 31.44
N ARG A 87 -1.01 -5.41 31.32
CA ARG A 87 -1.73 -4.13 31.20
C ARG A 87 -1.74 -3.55 29.78
N ARG A 88 -1.14 -4.21 28.79
CA ARG A 88 -0.99 -3.69 27.42
C ARG A 88 -1.63 -4.62 26.38
N HIS A 89 -2.20 -4.04 25.33
CA HIS A 89 -2.58 -4.77 24.13
C HIS A 89 -1.39 -4.75 23.17
N VAL A 90 -0.93 -5.94 22.78
CA VAL A 90 0.19 -6.13 21.86
C VAL A 90 -0.34 -6.82 20.60
N LEU A 91 0.02 -6.30 19.42
CA LEU A 91 -0.28 -6.95 18.15
C LEU A 91 0.73 -8.05 17.92
N ASN A 92 0.30 -9.31 18.02
CA ASN A 92 1.11 -10.46 17.67
C ASN A 92 0.95 -10.76 16.19
N ILE A 93 2.07 -10.81 15.46
CA ILE A 93 2.10 -11.06 14.01
C ILE A 93 2.66 -12.47 13.79
N TYR A 94 1.87 -13.33 13.16
CA TYR A 94 2.23 -14.73 12.93
C TYR A 94 2.89 -14.87 11.56
N SER A 95 4.18 -14.54 11.49
CA SER A 95 4.97 -14.64 10.27
C SER A 95 6.38 -15.10 10.58
N ASP A 96 6.96 -15.91 9.71
CA ASP A 96 8.37 -16.30 9.77
C ASP A 96 9.32 -15.15 9.36
N ASN A 97 8.77 -14.04 8.88
CA ASN A 97 9.55 -12.86 8.52
C ASN A 97 9.81 -11.99 9.75
N ASN A 98 11.03 -12.10 10.29
CA ASN A 98 11.49 -11.33 11.44
C ASN A 98 11.49 -9.80 11.23
N ALA A 99 11.44 -9.29 9.99
CA ALA A 99 11.37 -7.86 9.71
C ALA A 99 10.13 -7.19 10.33
N TYR A 100 9.01 -7.94 10.49
CA TYR A 100 7.80 -7.44 11.14
C TYR A 100 8.00 -7.08 12.62
N ALA A 101 8.95 -7.72 13.30
CA ALA A 101 9.23 -7.44 14.71
C ALA A 101 9.76 -6.01 14.93
N ASN A 102 10.37 -5.41 13.92
CA ASN A 102 10.93 -4.06 14.01
C ASN A 102 10.00 -2.98 13.40
N LEU A 103 8.97 -3.40 12.66
CA LEU A 103 8.09 -2.48 11.93
C LEU A 103 7.21 -1.62 12.86
N PHE A 104 6.80 -2.18 14.01
CA PHE A 104 5.88 -1.55 14.97
C PHE A 104 6.52 -1.25 16.32
N LYS A 105 7.85 -1.37 16.45
CA LYS A 105 8.55 -0.89 17.64
C LYS A 105 8.52 0.63 17.61
N THR A 106 7.56 1.20 18.32
CA THR A 106 7.61 2.61 18.72
C THR A 106 8.60 2.76 19.86
N ASP A 107 9.36 3.86 19.91
CA ASP A 107 10.36 4.15 20.95
C ASP A 107 9.82 4.17 22.40
N PHE A 108 8.52 3.94 22.57
CA PHE A 108 7.86 3.70 23.85
C PHE A 108 7.82 2.19 24.12
N GLY A 109 8.85 1.72 24.84
CA GLY A 109 9.00 0.33 25.30
C GLY A 109 7.84 -0.20 26.13
#